data_AF-A0A957IHV9-F1
#
_entry.id   AF-A0A957IHV9-F1
#
_cell.length_a   1.000
_cell.length_b   1.000
_cell.length_c   1.000
_cell.angle_alpha   90.00
_cell.angle_beta   90.00
_cell.angle_gamma   90.00
#
_symmetry.space_group_name_H-M   'P 1'
#
loop_
_entity.id
_entity.type
_entity.pdbx_description
1 polymer ?
#
loop_
_entity_poly.entity_id
_entity_poly.type
_entity_poly.pdbx_seq_one_letter_code
_entity_poly.pdbx_strand_id
1 'polypeptide(L)'
;PGEEINATDQGSIGLGDTVEGTLPENESYSWTFSDGPAVIDITVQSGDELDAILELYDANNHLIDSADSGFTGDDEAIIGADIPDDDVYTIVLKDYYDDGGEFVLTVTVSEETGAAPGDDDAGDTASGDVTIFLFIDDDGDPLGDGFTSQAELEALLSDYTVETWVTTEDGPLTTDALETADLLIWDSGDYLNPEGFLDEDTFIVFEYIDSGRPLMVMGSSPTIFGDIGLSSLSDIEFAGEDDVLLDGFEAGQILTLDDTYDVVFADYLVEDLEPGSVAFLLQGPDSSDAGNIVGLAATDEFNSDQQSVFLLMPFSVLPEDIQAQLLSNMLAWLGF
;
A
#
# COMPACT_ATOMS: atom_id res chain seq x y z
N PRO A 1 7.10 24.46 -16.33
CA PRO A 1 7.56 25.23 -15.16
C PRO A 1 6.80 24.73 -13.95
N GLY A 2 7.51 24.08 -13.02
CA GLY A 2 6.95 23.64 -11.75
C GLY A 2 6.48 24.79 -10.88
N GLU A 3 5.91 24.44 -9.74
CA GLU A 3 5.39 25.41 -8.78
C GLU A 3 6.53 26.25 -8.18
N GLU A 4 6.21 27.46 -7.73
CA GLU A 4 7.20 28.30 -7.04
C GLU A 4 7.35 27.76 -5.61
N ILE A 5 8.51 27.18 -5.28
CA ILE A 5 8.81 26.71 -3.94
C ILE A 5 8.88 27.92 -3.00
N ASN A 6 7.91 28.02 -2.09
CA ASN A 6 7.81 29.11 -1.12
C ASN A 6 8.45 28.70 0.21
N ALA A 7 9.78 28.62 0.22
CA ALA A 7 10.58 28.26 1.39
C ALA A 7 11.81 29.19 1.54
N THR A 8 12.27 29.36 2.77
CA THR A 8 13.46 30.15 3.10
C THR A 8 14.71 29.33 2.83
N ASP A 9 15.46 29.74 1.81
CA ASP A 9 16.75 29.15 1.43
C ASP A 9 17.77 29.17 2.59
N GLN A 10 18.17 27.99 3.04
CA GLN A 10 19.17 27.72 4.07
C GLN A 10 20.55 27.39 3.49
N GLY A 11 20.70 27.33 2.17
CA GLY A 11 21.95 27.07 1.47
C GLY A 11 21.99 25.70 0.79
N SER A 12 23.16 25.05 0.82
CA SER A 12 23.37 23.76 0.19
C SER A 12 23.65 22.67 1.24
N ILE A 13 23.16 21.47 0.99
CA ILE A 13 23.45 20.26 1.77
C ILE A 13 24.02 19.19 0.83
N GLY A 14 25.05 18.49 1.26
CA GLY A 14 25.71 17.43 0.48
C GLY A 14 25.52 16.03 1.05
N LEU A 15 26.04 15.03 0.35
CA LEU A 15 26.02 13.65 0.82
C LEU A 15 26.83 13.46 2.11
N GLY A 16 26.18 12.89 3.12
CA GLY A 16 26.75 12.64 4.44
C GLY A 16 26.72 13.85 5.37
N ASP A 17 26.09 14.95 4.96
CA ASP A 17 25.91 16.13 5.80
C ASP A 17 24.71 15.98 6.73
N THR A 18 24.84 16.57 7.92
CA THR A 18 23.77 16.73 8.91
C THR A 18 23.64 18.20 9.26
N VAL A 19 22.41 18.71 9.29
CA VAL A 19 22.05 20.08 9.66
C VAL A 19 21.08 20.03 10.84
N GLU A 20 21.44 20.69 11.93
CA GLU A 20 20.57 20.88 13.09
C GLU A 20 20.00 22.29 13.07
N GLY A 21 18.72 22.45 13.44
CA GLY A 21 18.06 23.74 13.40
C GLY A 21 16.78 23.82 14.23
N THR A 22 16.13 24.97 14.12
CA THR A 22 14.78 25.21 14.64
C THR A 22 13.98 25.87 13.53
N LEU A 23 12.90 25.24 13.11
CA LEU A 23 11.93 25.78 12.17
C LEU A 23 11.00 26.75 12.91
N PRO A 24 10.91 28.03 12.51
CA PRO A 24 9.96 28.97 13.11
C PRO A 24 8.51 28.66 12.72
N GLU A 25 7.57 29.03 13.59
CA GLU A 25 6.12 29.02 13.30
C GLU A 25 5.83 29.68 11.94
N ASN A 26 5.00 29.03 11.11
CA ASN A 26 4.57 29.49 9.78
C ASN A 26 5.73 29.73 8.78
N GLU A 27 6.88 29.07 8.94
CA GLU A 27 7.98 29.10 7.99
C GLU A 27 8.26 27.70 7.42
N SER A 28 8.84 27.67 6.22
CA SER A 28 9.39 26.46 5.59
C SER A 28 10.83 26.74 5.22
N TYR A 29 11.71 25.76 5.35
CA TYR A 29 13.12 25.85 5.00
C TYR A 29 13.44 25.02 3.76
N SER A 30 14.40 25.48 2.96
CA SER A 30 14.87 24.72 1.82
C SER A 30 16.39 24.64 1.74
N TRP A 31 16.89 23.54 1.21
CA TRP A 31 18.29 23.32 0.89
C TRP A 31 18.44 22.86 -0.55
N THR A 32 19.52 23.29 -1.18
CA THR A 32 19.93 22.82 -2.50
C THR A 32 20.84 21.60 -2.38
N PHE A 33 20.62 20.60 -3.22
CA PHE A 33 21.40 19.37 -3.31
C PHE A 33 21.84 19.15 -4.77
N SER A 34 23.09 18.72 -4.99
CA SER A 34 23.63 18.50 -6.35
C SER A 34 24.71 17.42 -6.40
N ASP A 35 24.71 16.48 -5.45
CA ASP A 35 25.74 15.44 -5.32
C ASP A 35 25.34 14.13 -6.04
N GLY A 36 24.63 14.21 -7.16
CA GLY A 36 24.33 13.05 -8.02
C GLY A 36 25.44 12.74 -9.05
N PRO A 37 25.33 11.65 -9.82
CA PRO A 37 24.29 10.62 -9.73
C PRO A 37 24.43 9.74 -8.48
N ALA A 38 23.36 9.56 -7.71
CA ALA A 38 23.32 8.80 -6.47
C ALA A 38 21.90 8.40 -6.08
N VAL A 39 21.77 7.34 -5.27
CA VAL A 39 20.53 7.01 -4.56
C VAL A 39 20.72 7.45 -3.12
N ILE A 40 19.78 8.22 -2.58
CA ILE A 40 19.96 8.92 -1.29
C ILE A 40 18.81 8.67 -0.33
N ASP A 41 19.13 8.70 0.95
CA ASP A 41 18.14 8.78 2.02
C ASP A 41 18.20 10.18 2.64
N ILE A 42 17.04 10.78 2.87
CA ILE A 42 16.87 12.08 3.51
C ILE A 42 16.03 11.85 4.76
N THR A 43 16.60 12.05 5.94
CA THR A 43 15.93 11.82 7.23
C THR A 43 15.86 13.10 8.04
N VAL A 44 14.74 13.35 8.71
CA VAL A 44 14.55 14.43 9.67
C VAL A 44 14.21 13.83 11.02
N GLN A 45 15.03 14.11 12.03
CA GLN A 45 14.65 13.86 13.41
C GLN A 45 13.93 15.08 13.97
N SER A 46 12.68 14.91 14.38
CA SER A 46 11.83 15.99 14.87
C SER A 46 11.97 16.15 16.38
N GLY A 47 11.90 17.39 16.87
CA GLY A 47 11.66 17.67 18.28
C GLY A 47 10.19 17.51 18.64
N ASP A 48 9.88 17.36 19.94
CA ASP A 48 8.54 17.10 20.51
C ASP A 48 7.38 18.04 20.04
N GLU A 49 7.69 19.15 19.36
CA GLU A 49 6.74 20.18 18.90
C GLU A 49 6.54 20.20 17.38
N LEU A 50 7.45 19.56 16.61
CA LEU A 50 7.44 19.60 15.15
C LEU A 50 6.71 18.38 14.59
N ASP A 51 5.73 18.62 13.73
CA ASP A 51 5.08 17.63 12.88
C ASP A 51 5.63 17.80 11.46
N ALA A 52 6.77 17.15 11.20
CA ALA A 52 7.58 17.47 10.04
C ALA A 52 6.92 16.99 8.74
N ILE A 53 7.01 17.80 7.70
CA ILE A 53 6.77 17.38 6.32
C ILE A 53 8.05 17.61 5.53
N LEU A 54 8.52 16.57 4.87
CA LEU A 54 9.69 16.58 4.01
C LEU A 54 9.27 16.48 2.54
N GLU A 55 9.84 17.29 1.68
CA GLU A 55 9.56 17.25 0.23
C GLU A 55 10.87 17.35 -0.56
N LEU A 56 10.99 16.60 -1.66
CA LEU A 56 12.12 16.63 -2.58
C LEU A 56 11.65 17.07 -3.96
N TYR A 57 12.34 18.04 -4.56
CA TYR A 57 12.02 18.59 -5.87
C TYR A 57 13.20 18.50 -6.85
N ASP A 58 12.88 18.32 -8.13
CA ASP A 58 13.84 18.35 -9.24
C ASP A 58 14.27 19.79 -9.61
N ALA A 59 15.21 19.90 -10.55
CA ALA A 59 15.72 21.18 -11.06
C ALA A 59 14.69 22.06 -11.80
N ASN A 60 13.52 21.51 -12.13
CA ASN A 60 12.40 22.21 -12.74
C ASN A 60 11.29 22.56 -11.73
N ASN A 61 11.53 22.32 -10.43
CA ASN A 61 10.57 22.41 -9.33
C ASN A 61 9.37 21.44 -9.47
N HIS A 62 9.60 20.26 -10.03
CA HIS A 62 8.66 19.15 -9.97
C HIS A 62 8.90 18.37 -8.67
N LEU A 63 7.84 18.09 -7.91
CA LEU A 63 7.92 17.26 -6.72
C LEU A 63 8.29 15.84 -7.14
N ILE A 64 9.40 15.33 -6.63
CA ILE A 64 9.88 13.96 -6.85
C ILE A 64 9.28 13.05 -5.80
N ASP A 65 9.32 13.47 -4.54
CA ASP A 65 8.95 12.64 -3.40
C ASP A 65 8.58 13.51 -2.18
N SER A 66 7.83 12.95 -1.24
CA SER A 66 7.44 13.61 0.02
C SER A 66 7.16 12.62 1.14
N ALA A 67 7.47 13.00 2.38
CA ALA A 67 7.17 12.24 3.60
C ALA A 67 6.45 13.11 4.64
N ASP A 68 5.38 12.55 5.22
CA ASP A 68 4.49 13.10 6.26
C ASP A 68 3.81 11.91 6.98
N SER A 69 4.63 10.99 7.48
CA SER A 69 4.22 9.65 7.92
C SER A 69 4.04 9.52 9.44
N GLY A 70 4.69 10.39 10.20
CA GLY A 70 4.65 10.44 11.66
C GLY A 70 3.60 11.39 12.20
N PHE A 71 3.45 11.40 13.53
CA PHE A 71 2.77 12.48 14.24
C PHE A 71 3.80 13.48 14.80
N THR A 72 3.30 14.54 15.43
CA THR A 72 4.15 15.52 16.12
C THR A 72 5.20 14.87 17.02
N GLY A 73 6.47 15.13 16.71
CA GLY A 73 7.64 14.62 17.43
C GLY A 73 8.22 13.32 16.86
N ASP A 74 7.60 12.72 15.84
CA ASP A 74 8.12 11.56 15.14
C ASP A 74 9.11 11.98 14.03
N ASP A 75 10.00 11.05 13.67
CA ASP A 75 10.99 11.24 12.62
C ASP A 75 10.33 11.08 11.24
N GLU A 76 10.81 11.83 10.24
CA GLU A 76 10.38 11.68 8.83
C GLU A 76 11.53 11.21 7.95
N ALA A 77 11.22 10.44 6.91
CA ALA A 77 12.24 9.96 5.98
C ALA A 77 11.73 9.78 4.55
N ILE A 78 12.54 10.25 3.59
CA ILE A 78 12.49 9.84 2.17
C ILE A 78 13.64 8.85 1.97
N ILE A 79 13.34 7.61 1.61
CA ILE A 79 14.32 6.51 1.49
C ILE A 79 14.47 6.11 0.02
N GLY A 80 15.71 5.95 -0.44
CA GLY A 80 15.98 5.40 -1.77
C GLY A 80 15.72 6.36 -2.94
N ALA A 81 15.72 7.68 -2.72
CA ALA A 81 15.47 8.67 -3.77
C ALA A 81 16.57 8.65 -4.84
N ASP A 82 16.19 8.42 -6.10
CA ASP A 82 17.12 8.43 -7.25
C ASP A 82 17.43 9.86 -7.71
N ILE A 83 18.72 10.21 -7.66
CA ILE A 83 19.27 11.47 -8.18
C ILE A 83 20.06 11.12 -9.44
N PRO A 84 19.47 11.22 -10.64
CA PRO A 84 20.08 10.71 -11.88
C PRO A 84 21.27 11.53 -12.42
N ASP A 85 21.45 12.77 -11.99
CA ASP A 85 22.47 13.69 -12.50
C ASP A 85 22.95 14.71 -11.46
N ASP A 86 23.84 15.62 -11.86
CA ASP A 86 24.40 16.68 -11.03
C ASP A 86 23.64 18.02 -11.15
N ASP A 87 22.37 18.00 -11.60
CA ASP A 87 21.51 19.17 -11.56
C ASP A 87 21.11 19.54 -10.11
N VAL A 88 20.41 20.66 -9.94
CA VAL A 88 20.10 21.23 -8.62
C VAL A 88 18.72 20.75 -8.16
N TYR A 89 18.72 19.92 -7.13
CA TYR A 89 17.53 19.45 -6.43
C TYR A 89 17.25 20.33 -5.22
N THR A 90 15.98 20.39 -4.79
CA THR A 90 15.58 21.18 -3.62
C THR A 90 14.91 20.28 -2.58
N ILE A 91 15.47 20.24 -1.38
CA ILE A 91 14.87 19.58 -0.21
C ILE A 91 14.14 20.66 0.57
N VAL A 92 12.88 20.43 0.93
CA VAL A 92 12.04 21.35 1.70
C VAL A 92 11.59 20.68 2.98
N LEU A 93 11.74 21.38 4.10
CA LEU A 93 11.19 21.01 5.41
C LEU A 93 10.15 22.06 5.81
N LYS A 94 8.96 21.60 6.20
CA LYS A 94 7.91 22.42 6.79
C LYS A 94 7.24 21.67 7.94
N ASP A 95 6.29 22.31 8.60
CA ASP A 95 5.48 21.73 9.66
C ASP A 95 4.02 21.61 9.20
N TYR A 96 3.35 20.50 9.53
CA TYR A 96 1.95 20.26 9.14
C TYR A 96 0.97 21.26 9.77
N TYR A 97 1.21 21.68 11.02
CA TYR A 97 0.35 22.58 11.78
C TYR A 97 0.80 24.06 11.77
N ASP A 98 1.91 24.38 11.08
CA ASP A 98 2.61 25.67 11.10
C ASP A 98 3.15 26.08 12.50
N ASP A 99 3.33 25.14 13.42
CA ASP A 99 3.84 25.37 14.78
C ASP A 99 5.38 25.46 14.81
N GLY A 100 6.05 24.68 13.95
CA GLY A 100 7.52 24.62 13.89
C GLY A 100 8.12 23.87 15.07
N GLY A 101 9.46 23.84 15.15
CA GLY A 101 10.15 23.11 16.21
C GLY A 101 11.60 22.79 15.89
N GLU A 102 12.27 22.09 16.81
CA GLU A 102 13.67 21.65 16.61
C GLU A 102 13.73 20.50 15.60
N PHE A 103 14.78 20.44 14.80
CA PHE A 103 14.99 19.36 13.84
C PHE A 103 16.46 19.03 13.63
N VAL A 104 16.72 17.80 13.16
CA VAL A 104 18.01 17.34 12.63
C VAL A 104 17.80 16.69 11.27
N LEU A 105 18.16 17.40 10.19
CA LEU A 105 18.10 16.91 8.81
C LEU A 105 19.43 16.23 8.45
N THR A 106 19.38 15.02 7.90
CA THR A 106 20.56 14.29 7.42
C THR A 106 20.32 13.77 6.01
N VAL A 107 21.34 13.86 5.15
CA VAL A 107 21.32 13.26 3.81
C VAL A 107 22.43 12.22 3.74
N THR A 108 22.09 10.98 3.39
CA THR A 108 23.08 9.89 3.25
C THR A 108 22.94 9.18 1.91
N VAL A 109 23.97 8.41 1.55
CA VAL A 109 23.86 7.47 0.43
C VAL A 109 22.99 6.32 0.90
N SER A 110 21.95 6.00 0.13
CA SER A 110 21.06 4.90 0.45
C SER A 110 21.79 3.56 0.38
N GLU A 111 21.48 2.66 1.30
CA GLU A 111 21.88 1.25 1.19
C GLU A 111 20.94 0.47 0.26
N GLU A 112 19.77 1.03 -0.06
CA GLU A 112 18.85 0.54 -1.09
C GLU A 112 19.45 0.80 -2.48
N THR A 113 19.67 -0.26 -3.25
CA THR A 113 20.10 -0.11 -4.65
C THR A 113 18.92 0.37 -5.47
N GLY A 114 18.86 1.68 -5.72
CA GLY A 114 17.74 2.37 -6.36
C GLY A 114 17.08 1.62 -7.51
N ALA A 115 15.75 1.59 -7.45
CA ALA A 115 14.89 1.25 -8.58
C ALA A 115 15.18 2.25 -9.70
N ALA A 116 15.83 1.77 -10.77
CA ALA A 116 16.05 2.58 -11.95
C ALA A 116 14.68 2.90 -12.60
N PRO A 117 14.46 4.12 -13.11
CA PRO A 117 13.23 4.45 -13.80
C PRO A 117 13.17 3.75 -15.15
N GLY A 118 12.14 2.94 -15.34
CA GLY A 118 11.56 2.48 -16.61
C GLY A 118 12.53 2.11 -17.74
N ASP A 119 12.83 0.83 -17.89
CA ASP A 119 13.14 0.25 -19.20
C ASP A 119 12.15 -0.88 -19.47
N ASP A 120 11.21 -0.60 -20.36
CA ASP A 120 10.33 -1.58 -20.98
C ASP A 120 11.19 -2.61 -21.73
N ASP A 121 11.59 -3.71 -21.09
CA ASP A 121 12.01 -4.91 -21.82
C ASP A 121 11.45 -6.17 -21.16
N ALA A 122 10.47 -6.73 -21.87
CA ALA A 122 9.97 -8.07 -21.63
C ALA A 122 11.12 -9.08 -21.77
N GLY A 123 11.58 -9.63 -20.65
CA GLY A 123 12.52 -10.75 -20.69
C GLY A 123 13.15 -11.09 -19.35
N ASP A 124 12.48 -11.96 -18.61
CA ASP A 124 13.06 -13.02 -17.76
C ASP A 124 14.42 -12.68 -17.11
N THR A 125 14.40 -12.19 -15.87
CA THR A 125 15.57 -12.36 -14.99
C THR A 125 15.20 -12.38 -13.51
N ALA A 126 15.30 -13.59 -12.95
CA ALA A 126 15.80 -13.91 -11.61
C ALA A 126 15.04 -13.33 -10.40
N SER A 127 14.33 -14.23 -9.74
CA SER A 127 14.00 -14.17 -8.31
C SER A 127 15.20 -13.63 -7.49
N GLY A 128 15.15 -12.34 -7.14
CA GLY A 128 15.32 -12.02 -5.73
C GLY A 128 14.28 -12.87 -4.97
N ASP A 129 14.63 -13.41 -3.82
CA ASP A 129 13.72 -14.28 -3.07
C ASP A 129 12.51 -13.43 -2.62
N VAL A 130 11.51 -13.26 -3.50
CA VAL A 130 10.28 -12.53 -3.23
C VAL A 130 9.61 -13.21 -2.04
N THR A 131 9.43 -12.43 -0.98
CA THR A 131 8.85 -12.87 0.27
C THR A 131 7.42 -12.38 0.35
N ILE A 132 6.47 -13.28 0.25
CA ILE A 132 5.05 -12.97 0.47
C ILE A 132 4.73 -13.26 1.92
N PHE A 133 4.25 -12.25 2.65
CA PHE A 133 3.76 -12.42 3.99
C PHE A 133 2.24 -12.66 3.94
N LEU A 134 1.81 -13.84 4.38
CA LEU A 134 0.43 -14.24 4.43
C LEU A 134 -0.08 -14.10 5.87
N PHE A 135 -0.80 -13.01 6.12
CA PHE A 135 -1.45 -12.73 7.40
C PHE A 135 -2.89 -13.27 7.39
N ILE A 136 -3.14 -14.27 8.22
CA ILE A 136 -4.44 -14.92 8.40
C ILE A 136 -5.08 -14.38 9.67
N ASP A 137 -6.06 -13.51 9.49
CA ASP A 137 -6.80 -12.82 10.55
C ASP A 137 -8.08 -13.59 10.88
N ASP A 138 -7.95 -14.62 11.74
CA ASP A 138 -9.00 -15.59 12.05
C ASP A 138 -9.56 -15.49 13.48
N ASP A 139 -9.28 -14.38 14.18
CA ASP A 139 -9.66 -14.20 15.58
C ASP A 139 -10.97 -13.42 15.80
N GLY A 140 -11.59 -12.95 14.71
CA GLY A 140 -12.90 -12.29 14.70
C GLY A 140 -14.09 -13.23 14.98
N ASP A 141 -15.29 -12.66 14.90
CA ASP A 141 -16.54 -13.44 14.98
C ASP A 141 -16.76 -14.18 13.66
N PRO A 142 -16.86 -15.52 13.65
CA PRO A 142 -17.06 -16.27 12.40
C PRO A 142 -18.44 -15.98 11.81
N LEU A 143 -18.45 -15.72 10.51
CA LEU A 143 -19.64 -15.80 9.67
C LEU A 143 -19.86 -17.27 9.32
N GLY A 144 -21.12 -17.74 9.38
CA GLY A 144 -21.43 -19.15 9.14
C GLY A 144 -20.64 -20.14 10.01
N ASP A 145 -19.81 -20.97 9.36
CA ASP A 145 -18.95 -21.96 10.01
C ASP A 145 -17.52 -21.43 10.31
N GLY A 146 -17.14 -20.27 9.76
CA GLY A 146 -15.81 -19.67 9.88
C GLY A 146 -14.72 -20.45 9.14
N PHE A 147 -14.07 -19.83 8.17
CA PHE A 147 -12.96 -20.44 7.44
C PHE A 147 -12.06 -19.36 6.84
N THR A 148 -10.84 -19.74 6.45
CA THR A 148 -9.89 -18.87 5.77
C THR A 148 -9.48 -19.49 4.43
N SER A 149 -8.73 -18.75 3.64
CA SER A 149 -8.17 -19.15 2.35
C SER A 149 -6.71 -19.61 2.46
N GLN A 150 -6.20 -19.79 3.69
CA GLN A 150 -4.80 -20.09 3.97
C GLN A 150 -4.25 -21.26 3.14
N ALA A 151 -4.93 -22.42 3.17
CA ALA A 151 -4.43 -23.63 2.54
C ALA A 151 -4.37 -23.51 1.00
N GLU A 152 -5.36 -22.85 0.41
CA GLU A 152 -5.43 -22.56 -1.02
C GLU A 152 -4.32 -21.57 -1.44
N LEU A 153 -4.13 -20.49 -0.68
CA LEU A 153 -3.10 -19.49 -0.95
C LEU A 153 -1.69 -20.07 -0.82
N GLU A 154 -1.39 -20.80 0.26
CA GLU A 154 -0.10 -21.49 0.42
C GLU A 154 0.21 -22.45 -0.72
N ALA A 155 -0.81 -23.14 -1.24
CA ALA A 155 -0.65 -24.06 -2.37
C ALA A 155 -0.37 -23.32 -3.68
N LEU A 156 -1.05 -22.21 -3.94
CA LEU A 156 -0.90 -21.42 -5.17
C LEU A 156 0.37 -20.57 -5.18
N LEU A 157 0.84 -20.13 -4.01
CA LEU A 157 2.04 -19.32 -3.85
C LEU A 157 3.32 -20.15 -3.68
N SER A 158 3.27 -21.46 -4.00
CA SER A 158 4.38 -22.39 -3.77
C SER A 158 5.68 -22.08 -4.55
N ASP A 159 5.61 -21.18 -5.53
CA ASP A 159 6.76 -20.69 -6.29
C ASP A 159 7.47 -19.49 -5.61
N TYR A 160 6.88 -18.92 -4.55
CA TYR A 160 7.42 -17.81 -3.76
C TYR A 160 7.92 -18.28 -2.38
N THR A 161 8.69 -17.42 -1.70
CA THR A 161 8.96 -17.61 -0.27
C THR A 161 7.76 -17.08 0.50
N VAL A 162 6.99 -17.96 1.15
CA VAL A 162 5.81 -17.56 1.91
C VAL A 162 6.08 -17.67 3.41
N GLU A 163 5.87 -16.58 4.12
CA GLU A 163 5.84 -16.55 5.59
C GLU A 163 4.39 -16.38 6.02
N THR A 164 3.89 -17.31 6.84
CA THR A 164 2.48 -17.33 7.27
C THR A 164 2.39 -16.98 8.74
N TRP A 165 1.45 -16.08 9.06
CA TRP A 165 1.12 -15.68 10.42
C TRP A 165 -0.37 -15.89 10.64
N VAL A 166 -0.75 -16.67 11.65
CA VAL A 166 -2.17 -16.95 11.96
C VAL A 166 -2.50 -16.37 13.33
N THR A 167 -3.44 -15.42 13.41
CA THR A 167 -3.70 -14.67 14.65
C THR A 167 -4.05 -15.61 15.82
N THR A 168 -4.85 -16.66 15.59
CA THR A 168 -5.18 -17.63 16.67
C THR A 168 -4.01 -18.52 17.11
N GLU A 169 -2.96 -18.68 16.30
CA GLU A 169 -1.78 -19.50 16.61
C GLU A 169 -0.59 -18.67 17.12
N ASP A 170 -0.30 -17.56 16.46
CA ASP A 170 0.89 -16.72 16.65
C ASP A 170 0.62 -15.49 17.53
N GLY A 171 -0.64 -15.05 17.63
CA GLY A 171 -1.05 -13.85 18.37
C GLY A 171 -1.14 -12.60 17.48
N PRO A 172 -1.23 -11.40 18.07
CA PRO A 172 -1.34 -10.16 17.32
C PRO A 172 -0.10 -9.94 16.45
N LEU A 173 -0.31 -9.31 15.31
CA LEU A 173 0.73 -8.96 14.35
C LEU A 173 1.75 -8.02 15.00
N THR A 174 2.96 -7.97 14.46
CA THR A 174 4.03 -7.07 14.93
C THR A 174 4.73 -6.43 13.74
N THR A 175 5.15 -5.17 13.83
CA THR A 175 5.89 -4.48 12.76
C THR A 175 7.13 -5.26 12.31
N ASP A 176 7.89 -5.83 13.25
CA ASP A 176 9.07 -6.68 12.98
C ASP A 176 8.76 -7.87 12.06
N ALA A 177 7.52 -8.37 12.06
CA ALA A 177 7.11 -9.51 11.23
C ALA A 177 6.95 -9.11 9.76
N LEU A 178 6.65 -7.84 9.48
CA LEU A 178 6.43 -7.34 8.13
C LEU A 178 7.68 -6.71 7.50
N GLU A 179 8.79 -6.57 8.23
CA GLU A 179 10.01 -5.89 7.76
C GLU A 179 10.53 -6.44 6.42
N THR A 180 10.45 -7.77 6.23
CA THR A 180 11.07 -8.45 5.07
C THR A 180 10.11 -8.83 3.97
N ALA A 181 8.81 -8.54 4.11
CA ALA A 181 7.87 -8.87 3.04
C ALA A 181 8.17 -8.06 1.76
N ASP A 182 7.76 -8.54 0.61
CA ASP A 182 7.65 -7.70 -0.60
C ASP A 182 6.17 -7.42 -0.87
N LEU A 183 5.31 -8.36 -0.47
CA LEU A 183 3.85 -8.28 -0.55
C LEU A 183 3.24 -8.78 0.76
N LEU A 184 2.29 -8.02 1.30
CA LEU A 184 1.39 -8.46 2.35
C LEU A 184 0.08 -8.94 1.73
N ILE A 185 -0.29 -10.19 2.01
CA ILE A 185 -1.62 -10.73 1.77
C ILE A 185 -2.32 -10.85 3.12
N TRP A 186 -3.33 -10.03 3.35
CA TRP A 186 -4.19 -10.07 4.51
C TRP A 186 -5.49 -10.80 4.17
N ASP A 187 -5.65 -12.00 4.71
CA ASP A 187 -6.85 -12.82 4.57
C ASP A 187 -7.62 -12.87 5.89
N SER A 188 -8.73 -12.12 5.97
CA SER A 188 -9.65 -12.20 7.10
C SER A 188 -10.66 -13.35 6.96
N GLY A 189 -10.60 -14.12 5.87
CA GLY A 189 -11.50 -15.23 5.61
C GLY A 189 -12.97 -14.87 5.77
N ASP A 190 -13.72 -15.78 6.37
CA ASP A 190 -15.14 -15.63 6.71
C ASP A 190 -15.33 -15.19 8.17
N TYR A 191 -14.57 -14.19 8.59
CA TYR A 191 -14.63 -13.60 9.93
C TYR A 191 -14.98 -12.12 9.87
N LEU A 192 -15.66 -11.65 10.91
CA LEU A 192 -16.08 -10.27 11.11
C LEU A 192 -15.40 -9.73 12.37
N ASN A 193 -14.68 -8.63 12.25
CA ASN A 193 -14.17 -7.87 13.39
C ASN A 193 -14.78 -6.45 13.41
N PRO A 194 -15.85 -6.21 14.19
CA PRO A 194 -16.52 -4.91 14.25
C PRO A 194 -15.65 -3.80 14.84
N GLU A 195 -14.65 -4.15 15.67
CA GLU A 195 -13.68 -3.21 16.24
C GLU A 195 -12.43 -3.08 15.35
N GLY A 196 -12.40 -3.80 14.22
CA GLY A 196 -11.23 -4.02 13.39
C GLY A 196 -10.48 -2.77 12.95
N PHE A 197 -11.18 -1.71 12.54
CA PHE A 197 -10.54 -0.45 12.14
C PHE A 197 -9.68 0.19 13.27
N LEU A 198 -9.98 -0.14 14.53
CA LEU A 198 -9.26 0.36 15.71
C LEU A 198 -8.36 -0.70 16.34
N ASP A 199 -8.17 -1.83 15.67
CA ASP A 199 -7.35 -2.94 16.15
C ASP A 199 -5.86 -2.65 15.97
N GLU A 200 -5.04 -3.20 16.87
CA GLU A 200 -3.58 -3.09 16.86
C GLU A 200 -2.99 -3.64 15.55
N ASP A 201 -3.53 -4.74 15.05
CA ASP A 201 -3.11 -5.36 13.79
C ASP A 201 -3.37 -4.44 12.59
N THR A 202 -4.52 -3.77 12.55
CA THR A 202 -4.85 -2.81 11.49
C THR A 202 -3.90 -1.62 11.48
N PHE A 203 -3.48 -1.12 12.65
CA PHE A 203 -2.49 -0.05 12.73
C PHE A 203 -1.13 -0.48 12.15
N ILE A 204 -0.69 -1.70 12.42
CA ILE A 204 0.56 -2.23 11.87
C ILE A 204 0.48 -2.38 10.35
N VAL A 205 -0.69 -2.77 9.83
CA VAL A 205 -0.91 -2.80 8.38
C VAL A 205 -0.91 -1.39 7.77
N PHE A 206 -1.42 -0.37 8.47
CA PHE A 206 -1.29 1.01 8.00
C PHE A 206 0.17 1.47 7.92
N GLU A 207 0.99 1.19 8.93
CA GLU A 207 2.44 1.47 8.86
C GLU A 207 3.10 0.78 7.64
N TYR A 208 2.66 -0.44 7.32
CA TYR A 208 3.11 -1.15 6.11
C TYR A 208 2.67 -0.43 4.82
N ILE A 209 1.42 0.01 4.74
CA ILE A 209 0.89 0.76 3.58
C ILE A 209 1.65 2.08 3.42
N ASP A 210 1.91 2.81 4.50
CA ASP A 210 2.62 4.10 4.51
C ASP A 210 4.08 3.98 4.03
N SER A 211 4.64 2.76 4.02
CA SER A 211 5.94 2.49 3.41
C SER A 211 5.90 2.31 1.87
N GLY A 212 4.74 2.52 1.24
CA GLY A 212 4.54 2.40 -0.21
C GLY A 212 4.43 0.97 -0.73
N ARG A 213 4.41 -0.03 0.16
CA ARG A 213 4.52 -1.45 -0.22
C ARG A 213 3.17 -2.04 -0.66
N PRO A 214 3.19 -2.98 -1.61
CA PRO A 214 1.96 -3.52 -2.18
C PRO A 214 1.22 -4.38 -1.15
N LEU A 215 -0.12 -4.27 -1.20
CA LEU A 215 -1.04 -4.93 -0.29
C LEU A 215 -2.13 -5.68 -1.08
N MET A 216 -2.47 -6.87 -0.62
CA MET A 216 -3.68 -7.57 -1.03
C MET A 216 -4.52 -7.87 0.20
N VAL A 217 -5.77 -7.40 0.22
CA VAL A 217 -6.73 -7.65 1.29
C VAL A 217 -7.83 -8.53 0.75
N MET A 218 -8.16 -9.61 1.45
CA MET A 218 -9.25 -10.51 1.09
C MET A 218 -10.04 -10.99 2.29
N GLY A 219 -11.30 -11.35 2.05
CA GLY A 219 -12.20 -11.87 3.07
C GLY A 219 -13.63 -11.35 2.92
N SER A 220 -14.57 -12.03 3.58
CA SER A 220 -15.98 -11.65 3.64
C SER A 220 -16.17 -10.26 4.25
N SER A 221 -15.42 -9.92 5.29
CA SER A 221 -15.51 -8.63 5.96
C SER A 221 -14.13 -8.18 6.46
N PRO A 222 -13.25 -7.73 5.56
CA PRO A 222 -11.91 -7.32 5.96
C PRO A 222 -11.94 -6.29 7.09
N THR A 223 -11.15 -6.58 8.12
CA THR A 223 -11.04 -5.84 9.39
C THR A 223 -10.80 -4.34 9.18
N ILE A 224 -10.09 -3.97 8.11
CA ILE A 224 -9.81 -2.58 7.70
C ILE A 224 -11.08 -1.74 7.45
N PHE A 225 -12.25 -2.34 7.25
CA PHE A 225 -13.49 -1.59 7.05
C PHE A 225 -14.35 -1.43 8.32
N GLY A 226 -14.03 -2.14 9.41
CA GLY A 226 -14.77 -2.10 10.66
C GLY A 226 -16.24 -2.56 10.56
N ASP A 227 -17.12 -2.00 11.39
CA ASP A 227 -18.55 -2.33 11.44
C ASP A 227 -19.33 -1.72 10.26
N ILE A 228 -19.28 -2.42 9.13
CA ILE A 228 -20.11 -2.13 7.97
C ILE A 228 -21.09 -3.27 7.66
N GLY A 229 -22.18 -2.92 6.98
CA GLY A 229 -23.27 -3.86 6.72
C GLY A 229 -22.83 -5.04 5.86
N LEU A 230 -23.55 -6.16 5.95
CA LEU A 230 -23.33 -7.34 5.12
C LEU A 230 -24.40 -7.45 4.01
N SER A 231 -24.03 -8.11 2.92
CA SER A 231 -24.77 -8.38 1.71
C SER A 231 -24.58 -9.84 1.31
N SER A 232 -25.58 -10.46 0.69
CA SER A 232 -25.50 -11.87 0.30
C SER A 232 -24.97 -12.02 -1.12
N LEU A 233 -23.82 -12.65 -1.25
CA LEU A 233 -23.12 -12.96 -2.50
C LEU A 233 -23.40 -14.39 -2.96
N SER A 234 -23.92 -14.56 -4.17
CA SER A 234 -24.19 -15.88 -4.77
C SER A 234 -23.51 -16.07 -6.14
N ASP A 235 -23.11 -14.97 -6.75
CA ASP A 235 -22.43 -14.94 -8.03
C ASP A 235 -21.60 -13.65 -8.14
N ILE A 236 -20.57 -13.70 -8.99
CA ILE A 236 -19.74 -12.53 -9.32
C ILE A 236 -19.77 -12.29 -10.83
N GLU A 237 -19.58 -11.04 -11.23
CA GLU A 237 -19.41 -10.61 -12.61
C GLU A 237 -18.01 -10.02 -12.80
N PHE A 238 -17.25 -10.55 -13.76
CA PHE A 238 -16.01 -9.92 -14.20
C PHE A 238 -16.31 -8.60 -14.89
N ALA A 239 -15.73 -7.51 -14.42
CA ALA A 239 -16.03 -6.15 -14.86
C ALA A 239 -14.76 -5.34 -15.12
N GLY A 240 -14.91 -4.14 -15.68
CA GLY A 240 -13.78 -3.26 -15.98
C GLY A 240 -13.18 -3.47 -17.38
N GLU A 241 -12.05 -2.80 -17.60
CA GLU A 241 -11.33 -2.79 -18.89
C GLU A 241 -9.81 -3.02 -18.72
N ASP A 242 -9.35 -3.39 -17.51
CA ASP A 242 -7.92 -3.65 -17.26
C ASP A 242 -7.50 -5.00 -17.82
N ASP A 243 -6.59 -4.97 -18.80
CA ASP A 243 -6.17 -6.16 -19.54
C ASP A 243 -5.38 -7.15 -18.67
N VAL A 244 -4.74 -6.71 -17.58
CA VAL A 244 -3.95 -7.58 -16.68
C VAL A 244 -4.89 -8.30 -15.71
N LEU A 245 -5.75 -7.55 -15.02
CA LEU A 245 -6.70 -8.10 -14.05
C LEU A 245 -7.72 -9.04 -14.71
N LEU A 246 -8.08 -8.78 -15.97
CA LEU A 246 -9.03 -9.58 -16.74
C LEU A 246 -8.38 -10.64 -17.64
N ASP A 247 -7.07 -10.88 -17.58
CA ASP A 247 -6.47 -11.91 -18.43
C ASP A 247 -7.10 -13.28 -18.18
N GLY A 248 -7.50 -13.95 -19.26
CA GLY A 248 -8.24 -15.22 -19.20
C GLY A 248 -9.75 -15.12 -18.89
N PHE A 249 -10.29 -13.92 -18.65
CA PHE A 249 -11.71 -13.68 -18.36
C PHE A 249 -12.37 -12.77 -19.40
N GLU A 250 -13.68 -12.93 -19.60
CA GLU A 250 -14.46 -12.03 -20.46
C GLU A 250 -15.23 -11.01 -19.60
N ALA A 251 -15.12 -9.71 -19.88
CA ALA A 251 -15.95 -8.70 -19.22
C ALA A 251 -17.45 -9.00 -19.42
N GLY A 252 -18.22 -8.98 -18.33
CA GLY A 252 -19.61 -9.42 -18.24
C GLY A 252 -19.79 -10.93 -18.04
N GLN A 253 -18.71 -11.70 -17.91
CA GLN A 253 -18.79 -13.11 -17.54
C GLN A 253 -19.29 -13.24 -16.11
N ILE A 254 -20.36 -14.01 -15.93
CA ILE A 254 -20.92 -14.31 -14.61
C ILE A 254 -20.41 -15.68 -14.15
N LEU A 255 -19.93 -15.72 -12.91
CA LEU A 255 -19.50 -16.92 -12.22
C LEU A 255 -20.42 -17.15 -11.01
N THR A 256 -21.16 -18.26 -11.04
CA THR A 256 -21.98 -18.68 -9.89
C THR A 256 -21.10 -19.36 -8.84
N LEU A 257 -21.25 -18.96 -7.59
CA LEU A 257 -20.57 -19.57 -6.45
C LEU A 257 -21.26 -20.89 -6.04
N ASP A 258 -20.59 -21.68 -5.20
CA ASP A 258 -21.10 -22.98 -4.77
C ASP A 258 -22.15 -22.89 -3.64
N ASP A 259 -22.16 -21.78 -2.90
CA ASP A 259 -23.17 -21.40 -1.91
C ASP A 259 -23.41 -19.88 -1.93
N THR A 260 -24.26 -19.40 -1.03
CA THR A 260 -24.45 -17.99 -0.74
C THR A 260 -23.61 -17.60 0.48
N TYR A 261 -22.78 -16.57 0.33
CA TYR A 261 -21.88 -16.05 1.36
C TYR A 261 -22.33 -14.66 1.81
N ASP A 262 -22.17 -14.35 3.11
CA ASP A 262 -22.38 -12.99 3.59
C ASP A 262 -21.06 -12.23 3.48
N VAL A 263 -21.04 -11.19 2.65
CA VAL A 263 -19.87 -10.35 2.41
C VAL A 263 -20.18 -8.89 2.70
N VAL A 264 -19.14 -8.10 2.83
CA VAL A 264 -19.23 -6.70 3.15
C VAL A 264 -19.95 -5.88 2.08
N PHE A 265 -20.85 -5.00 2.51
CA PHE A 265 -21.62 -4.13 1.64
C PHE A 265 -20.84 -2.84 1.34
N ALA A 266 -20.15 -2.84 0.21
CA ALA A 266 -19.25 -1.76 -0.20
C ALA A 266 -19.85 -0.76 -1.21
N ASP A 267 -21.12 -0.36 -1.04
CA ASP A 267 -21.79 0.63 -1.92
C ASP A 267 -21.08 2.00 -1.90
N TYR A 268 -20.45 2.35 -0.78
CA TYR A 268 -19.66 3.58 -0.66
C TYR A 268 -18.44 3.59 -1.59
N LEU A 269 -17.87 2.43 -1.95
CA LEU A 269 -16.76 2.37 -2.90
C LEU A 269 -17.20 2.75 -4.32
N VAL A 270 -18.47 2.52 -4.69
CA VAL A 270 -18.96 2.79 -6.04
C VAL A 270 -19.13 4.29 -6.29
N GLU A 271 -19.55 5.03 -5.28
CA GLU A 271 -19.84 6.46 -5.43
C GLU A 271 -18.58 7.34 -5.43
N ASP A 272 -17.50 6.88 -4.79
CA ASP A 272 -16.28 7.65 -4.52
C ASP A 272 -14.99 6.91 -4.94
N LEU A 273 -15.01 6.13 -6.04
CA LEU A 273 -13.78 5.54 -6.58
C LEU A 273 -12.74 6.64 -6.86
N GLU A 274 -11.60 6.54 -6.18
CA GLU A 274 -10.49 7.47 -6.36
C GLU A 274 -9.89 7.35 -7.76
N PRO A 275 -9.34 8.44 -8.33
CA PRO A 275 -8.50 8.35 -9.52
C PRO A 275 -7.42 7.28 -9.33
N GLY A 276 -7.23 6.40 -10.32
CA GLY A 276 -6.30 5.26 -10.21
C GLY A 276 -6.95 3.96 -9.74
N SER A 277 -8.21 3.98 -9.30
CA SER A 277 -8.94 2.76 -8.92
C SER A 277 -9.63 2.07 -10.10
N VAL A 278 -9.56 0.74 -10.14
CA VAL A 278 -10.19 -0.14 -11.13
C VAL A 278 -10.97 -1.26 -10.45
N ALA A 279 -12.29 -1.23 -10.58
CA ALA A 279 -13.13 -2.37 -10.22
C ALA A 279 -13.02 -3.47 -11.28
N PHE A 280 -12.66 -4.69 -10.85
CA PHE A 280 -12.50 -5.85 -11.73
C PHE A 280 -13.49 -6.99 -11.43
N LEU A 281 -14.18 -6.96 -10.27
CA LEU A 281 -15.28 -7.86 -9.96
C LEU A 281 -16.45 -7.10 -9.32
N LEU A 282 -17.66 -7.44 -9.74
CA LEU A 282 -18.92 -6.96 -9.16
C LEU A 282 -19.74 -8.13 -8.62
N GLN A 283 -20.66 -7.85 -7.70
CA GLN A 283 -21.73 -8.78 -7.34
C GLN A 283 -22.58 -9.07 -8.57
N GLY A 284 -22.78 -10.35 -8.87
CA GLY A 284 -23.57 -10.79 -10.01
C GLY A 284 -25.08 -10.58 -9.83
N PRO A 285 -25.88 -10.83 -10.88
CA PRO A 285 -27.31 -10.56 -10.89
C PRO A 285 -28.15 -11.40 -9.93
N ASP A 286 -27.66 -12.54 -9.45
CA ASP A 286 -28.38 -13.39 -8.50
C ASP A 286 -28.07 -13.04 -7.02
N SER A 287 -27.10 -12.16 -6.77
CA SER A 287 -26.73 -11.62 -5.45
C SER A 287 -27.68 -10.51 -4.98
N SER A 288 -27.72 -10.22 -3.68
CA SER A 288 -28.71 -9.28 -3.12
C SER A 288 -28.51 -7.85 -3.59
N ASP A 289 -27.26 -7.46 -3.83
CA ASP A 289 -26.87 -6.10 -4.19
C ASP A 289 -26.05 -6.09 -5.49
N ALA A 290 -26.62 -6.72 -6.52
CA ALA A 290 -26.04 -6.84 -7.86
C ALA A 290 -25.47 -5.51 -8.38
N GLY A 291 -24.23 -5.57 -8.87
CA GLY A 291 -23.47 -4.43 -9.38
C GLY A 291 -22.58 -3.74 -8.33
N ASN A 292 -22.66 -4.09 -7.05
CA ASN A 292 -21.70 -3.62 -6.05
C ASN A 292 -20.31 -4.22 -6.27
N ILE A 293 -19.27 -3.49 -5.86
CA ILE A 293 -17.88 -3.93 -6.02
C ILE A 293 -17.57 -5.07 -5.05
N VAL A 294 -16.92 -6.12 -5.55
CA VAL A 294 -16.31 -7.19 -4.74
C VAL A 294 -14.84 -7.44 -5.08
N GLY A 295 -14.33 -6.82 -6.15
CA GLY A 295 -12.91 -6.83 -6.51
C GLY A 295 -12.50 -5.45 -7.00
N LEU A 296 -11.53 -4.84 -6.32
CA LEU A 296 -11.03 -3.50 -6.58
C LEU A 296 -9.51 -3.51 -6.55
N ALA A 297 -8.88 -2.91 -7.55
CA ALA A 297 -7.46 -2.58 -7.52
C ALA A 297 -7.32 -1.06 -7.45
N ALA A 298 -6.37 -0.54 -6.68
CA ALA A 298 -6.18 0.89 -6.49
C ALA A 298 -4.69 1.21 -6.42
N THR A 299 -4.32 2.35 -7.00
CA THR A 299 -2.98 2.93 -6.89
C THR A 299 -3.11 4.26 -6.18
N ASP A 300 -2.42 4.41 -5.05
CA ASP A 300 -2.35 5.66 -4.31
C ASP A 300 -1.17 6.50 -4.83
N GLU A 301 -1.49 7.44 -5.72
CA GLU A 301 -0.51 8.38 -6.30
C GLU A 301 0.13 9.31 -5.24
N PHE A 302 -0.44 9.40 -4.02
CA PHE A 302 0.07 10.25 -2.95
C PHE A 302 0.96 9.51 -1.95
N ASN A 303 0.98 8.18 -2.00
CA ASN A 303 1.76 7.33 -1.11
C ASN A 303 2.70 6.45 -1.93
N SER A 304 3.69 7.05 -2.59
CA SER A 304 4.72 6.33 -3.36
C SER A 304 4.18 5.33 -4.40
N ASP A 305 3.06 5.66 -5.06
CA ASP A 305 2.35 4.78 -5.99
C ASP A 305 1.95 3.42 -5.36
N GLN A 306 1.64 3.41 -4.06
CA GLN A 306 1.24 2.20 -3.31
C GLN A 306 0.10 1.48 -4.03
N GLN A 307 0.29 0.19 -4.29
CA GLN A 307 -0.69 -0.63 -4.99
C GLN A 307 -1.44 -1.53 -4.03
N SER A 308 -2.77 -1.43 -4.06
CA SER A 308 -3.66 -2.24 -3.22
C SER A 308 -4.66 -3.03 -4.08
N VAL A 309 -4.86 -4.30 -3.74
CA VAL A 309 -5.94 -5.13 -4.29
C VAL A 309 -6.86 -5.57 -3.17
N PHE A 310 -8.16 -5.29 -3.30
CA PHE A 310 -9.20 -5.71 -2.39
C PHE A 310 -10.08 -6.77 -3.05
N LEU A 311 -10.23 -7.91 -2.41
CA LEU A 311 -11.18 -8.96 -2.76
C LEU A 311 -12.16 -9.14 -1.60
N LEU A 312 -13.34 -8.54 -1.73
CA LEU A 312 -14.36 -8.47 -0.67
C LEU A 312 -15.20 -9.76 -0.60
N MET A 313 -14.51 -10.89 -0.61
CA MET A 313 -14.99 -12.24 -0.36
C MET A 313 -13.81 -13.14 0.01
N PRO A 314 -14.02 -14.27 0.71
CA PRO A 314 -12.94 -15.22 0.96
C PRO A 314 -12.49 -15.84 -0.36
N PHE A 315 -11.19 -15.86 -0.63
CA PHE A 315 -10.65 -16.33 -1.90
C PHE A 315 -10.99 -17.81 -2.19
N SER A 316 -11.09 -18.64 -1.14
CA SER A 316 -11.39 -20.07 -1.24
C SER A 316 -12.80 -20.41 -1.76
N VAL A 317 -13.74 -19.44 -1.79
CA VAL A 317 -15.09 -19.66 -2.35
C VAL A 317 -15.11 -19.71 -3.88
N LEU A 318 -14.03 -19.26 -4.52
CA LEU A 318 -13.87 -19.33 -5.97
C LEU A 318 -13.61 -20.79 -6.40
N PRO A 319 -14.08 -21.23 -7.58
CA PRO A 319 -13.67 -22.50 -8.15
C PRO A 319 -12.15 -22.57 -8.38
N GLU A 320 -11.54 -23.74 -8.18
CA GLU A 320 -10.08 -23.96 -8.29
C GLU A 320 -9.49 -23.47 -9.62
N ASP A 321 -10.21 -23.61 -10.73
CA ASP A 321 -9.76 -23.17 -12.06
C ASP A 321 -9.78 -21.65 -12.23
N ILE A 322 -10.58 -20.95 -11.43
CA ILE A 322 -10.65 -19.49 -11.38
C ILE A 322 -9.61 -18.93 -10.41
N GLN A 323 -9.43 -19.56 -9.24
CA GLN A 323 -8.48 -19.13 -8.21
C GLN A 323 -7.08 -18.90 -8.78
N ALA A 324 -6.52 -19.91 -9.44
CA ALA A 324 -5.15 -19.83 -9.95
C ALA A 324 -4.94 -18.68 -10.96
N GLN A 325 -5.87 -18.52 -11.91
CA GLN A 325 -5.77 -17.45 -12.91
C GLN A 325 -5.98 -16.07 -12.27
N LEU A 326 -6.99 -15.92 -11.40
CA LEU A 326 -7.28 -14.64 -10.77
C LEU A 326 -6.14 -14.19 -9.85
N LEU A 327 -5.59 -15.09 -9.02
CA LEU A 327 -4.43 -14.76 -8.18
C LEU A 327 -3.23 -14.37 -9.03
N SER A 328 -2.96 -15.10 -10.12
CA SER A 328 -1.88 -14.74 -11.04
C SER A 328 -2.08 -13.35 -11.65
N ASN A 329 -3.31 -12.97 -11.99
CA ASN A 329 -3.60 -11.64 -12.53
C ASN A 329 -3.39 -10.55 -11.48
N MET A 330 -3.84 -10.78 -10.24
CA MET A 330 -3.67 -9.81 -9.14
C MET A 330 -2.19 -9.64 -8.78
N LEU A 331 -1.42 -10.72 -8.70
CA LEU A 331 0.03 -10.67 -8.48
C LEU A 331 0.74 -9.92 -9.61
N ALA A 332 0.41 -10.22 -10.88
CA ALA A 332 0.99 -9.54 -12.02
C ALA A 332 0.67 -8.03 -12.04
N TRP A 333 -0.54 -7.64 -11.61
CA TRP A 333 -0.94 -6.24 -11.49
C TRP A 333 -0.16 -5.51 -10.39
N LEU A 334 0.18 -6.22 -9.31
CA LEU A 334 1.05 -5.76 -8.21
C LEU A 334 2.56 -5.85 -8.54
N GLY A 335 2.94 -6.31 -9.74
CA GLY A 335 4.33 -6.40 -10.18
C GLY A 335 5.08 -7.70 -9.85
N PHE A 336 4.37 -8.78 -9.49
CA PHE A 336 4.92 -10.10 -9.10
C PHE A 336 4.71 -11.22 -10.11
#